data_AF-A0A2W6S8N8-F1
#
_entry.id   AF-A0A2W6S8N8-F1
#
_cell.length_a   1.000
_cell.length_b   1.000
_cell.length_c   1.000
_cell.angle_alpha   90.00
_cell.angle_beta   90.00
_cell.angle_gamma   90.00
#
_symmetry.space_group_name_H-M   'P 1'
#
loop_
_entity.id
_entity.type
_entity.pdbx_description
1 polymer ?
#
loop_
_entity_poly.entity_id
_entity_poly.type
_entity_poly.pdbx_seq_one_letter_code
_entity_poly.pdbx_strand_id
1 'polypeptide(L)' 'IEVGDLYASGTISGSDPKSFGSMLELTWRGQNPIQLSNGQERKFIDDNDTVTMKAWAEKDGVRVGFGEVSGKIIPAI' A
#
# COMPACT_ATOMS: atom_id res chain seq x y z
N ILE A 1 -8.46 -22.81 14.41
CA ILE A 1 -7.81 -21.60 14.94
C ILE A 1 -6.80 -22.10 15.94
N GLU A 2 -5.53 -22.00 15.59
CA GLU A 2 -4.40 -22.53 16.33
C GLU A 2 -3.37 -21.43 16.59
N VAL A 3 -2.40 -21.71 17.46
CA VAL A 3 -1.30 -20.78 17.75
C VAL A 3 -0.48 -20.53 16.50
N GLY A 4 -0.38 -19.26 16.11
CA GLY A 4 0.37 -18.80 14.94
C GLY A 4 -0.47 -18.60 13.68
N ASP A 5 -1.77 -18.91 13.71
CA ASP A 5 -2.66 -18.59 12.58
C ASP A 5 -2.69 -17.08 12.32
N LEU A 6 -2.60 -16.69 11.05
CA LEU A 6 -2.67 -15.30 10.60
C LEU A 6 -3.96 -15.07 9.80
N TYR A 7 -4.76 -14.11 10.25
CA TYR A 7 -5.98 -13.68 9.57
C TYR A 7 -5.78 -12.24 9.06
N ALA A 8 -5.97 -12.06 7.75
CA ALA A 8 -5.89 -10.75 7.12
C ALA A 8 -7.28 -10.10 7.00
N SER A 9 -7.33 -8.76 7.03
CA SER A 9 -8.56 -7.99 6.84
C SER A 9 -9.12 -8.05 5.41
N GLY A 10 -8.30 -8.46 4.45
CA GLY A 10 -8.47 -8.09 3.05
C GLY A 10 -7.96 -6.66 2.79
N THR A 11 -8.01 -6.24 1.52
CA THR A 11 -7.64 -4.87 1.11
C THR A 11 -8.48 -3.84 1.85
N ILE A 12 -7.82 -2.85 2.47
CA ILE A 12 -8.48 -1.78 3.22
C ILE A 12 -8.66 -0.58 2.28
N SER A 13 -9.90 -0.34 1.86
CA SER A 13 -10.27 0.78 0.99
C SER A 13 -11.35 1.65 1.64
N GLY A 14 -11.10 2.95 1.75
CA GLY A 14 -12.12 3.92 2.18
C GLY A 14 -12.97 4.42 1.00
N SER A 15 -13.95 5.28 1.30
CA SER A 15 -14.85 5.86 0.30
C SER A 15 -14.22 6.99 -0.52
N ASP A 16 -13.17 7.65 -0.01
CA ASP A 16 -12.37 8.61 -0.77
C ASP A 16 -11.47 7.86 -1.75
N PRO A 17 -11.44 8.18 -3.05
CA PRO A 17 -10.51 7.58 -4.01
C PRO A 17 -9.04 7.61 -3.60
N LYS A 18 -8.61 8.61 -2.80
CA LYS A 18 -7.25 8.69 -2.25
C LYS A 18 -6.97 7.67 -1.14
N SER A 19 -8.01 7.00 -0.65
CA SER A 19 -7.96 5.99 0.41
C SER A 19 -8.18 4.56 -0.10
N PHE A 20 -8.10 4.33 -1.41
CA PHE A 20 -8.13 2.99 -1.98
C PHE A 20 -6.87 2.19 -1.65
N GLY A 21 -7.05 0.91 -1.33
CA GLY A 21 -5.99 0.04 -0.81
C GLY A 21 -5.17 -0.72 -1.85
N SER A 22 -5.42 -0.53 -3.15
CA SER A 22 -4.67 -1.19 -4.21
C SER A 22 -4.43 -0.31 -5.43
N MET A 23 -3.36 -0.59 -6.18
CA MET A 23 -3.11 0.08 -7.46
C MET A 23 -4.22 -0.20 -8.48
N LEU A 24 -4.84 -1.38 -8.43
CA LEU A 24 -5.97 -1.73 -9.29
C LEU A 24 -7.13 -0.74 -9.13
N GLU A 25 -7.45 -0.39 -7.88
CA GLU A 25 -8.49 0.58 -7.54
C GLU A 25 -8.03 2.01 -7.81
N LEU A 26 -6.84 2.40 -7.32
CA LEU A 26 -6.27 3.74 -7.47
C LEU A 26 -6.19 4.16 -8.94
N THR A 27 -5.79 3.24 -9.81
CA THR A 27 -5.61 3.53 -11.24
C THR A 27 -6.79 3.13 -12.10
N TRP A 28 -7.87 2.63 -11.48
CA TRP A 28 -9.04 2.10 -12.16
C TRP A 28 -8.68 1.14 -13.31
N ARG A 29 -7.98 0.06 -12.95
CA ARG A 29 -7.45 -0.93 -13.91
C ARG A 29 -6.50 -0.29 -14.94
N GLY A 30 -5.69 0.67 -14.52
CA GLY A 30 -4.70 1.37 -15.36
C GLY A 30 -5.28 2.42 -16.31
N GLN A 31 -6.57 2.75 -16.22
CA GLN A 31 -7.20 3.81 -17.02
C GLN A 31 -6.77 5.21 -16.53
N ASN A 32 -6.49 5.35 -15.24
CA ASN A 32 -6.12 6.62 -14.59
C ASN A 32 -4.75 6.45 -13.90
N PRO A 33 -3.61 6.69 -14.58
CA PRO A 33 -2.29 6.57 -13.96
C PRO A 33 -2.14 7.50 -12.74
N ILE A 34 -1.40 7.04 -11.72
CA ILE A 34 -0.96 7.90 -10.62
C ILE A 34 0.32 8.64 -10.99
N GLN A 35 0.41 9.90 -10.61
CA GLN A 35 1.62 10.71 -10.74
C GLN A 35 2.43 10.65 -9.44
N LEU A 36 3.68 10.23 -9.54
CA LEU A 36 4.62 10.15 -8.43
C LEU A 36 5.33 11.50 -8.23
N SER A 37 5.82 11.73 -7.01
CA SER A 37 6.52 12.99 -6.66
C SER A 37 7.80 13.25 -7.45
N ASN A 38 8.38 12.20 -8.05
CA ASN A 38 9.56 12.28 -8.92
C ASN A 38 9.21 12.55 -10.39
N GLY A 39 7.93 12.79 -10.71
CA GLY A 39 7.45 13.04 -12.07
C GLY A 39 7.23 11.79 -12.92
N GLN A 40 7.42 10.58 -12.35
CA GLN A 40 7.09 9.34 -13.03
C GLN A 40 5.61 9.00 -12.88
N GLU A 41 5.06 8.28 -13.85
CA GLU A 41 3.71 7.72 -13.75
C GLU A 41 3.75 6.23 -13.39
N ARG A 42 2.70 5.75 -12.73
CA ARG A 42 2.44 4.32 -12.52
C ARG A 42 1.00 3.95 -12.78
N LYS A 43 0.80 2.78 -13.39
CA LYS A 43 -0.50 2.09 -13.49
C LYS A 43 -0.56 0.88 -12.55
N PHE A 44 0.54 0.15 -12.51
CA PHE A 44 0.83 -0.96 -11.61
C PHE A 44 2.28 -0.83 -11.11
N ILE A 45 2.73 -1.79 -10.31
CA ILE A 45 4.10 -1.83 -9.78
C ILE A 45 5.04 -2.26 -10.91
N ASP A 46 6.13 -1.52 -11.09
CA ASP A 46 7.20 -1.84 -12.05
C ASP A 46 8.39 -2.51 -11.35
N ASP A 47 9.26 -3.14 -12.13
CA ASP A 47 10.52 -3.70 -11.62
C ASP A 47 11.33 -2.62 -10.90
N ASN A 48 11.89 -3.00 -9.74
CA ASN A 48 12.64 -2.15 -8.83
C ASN A 48 11.84 -1.13 -8.03
N ASP A 49 10.51 -1.05 -8.18
CA ASP A 49 9.69 -0.30 -7.25
C ASP A 49 9.73 -0.93 -5.86
N THR A 50 9.63 -0.09 -4.83
CA THR A 50 9.53 -0.51 -3.42
C THR A 50 8.22 -0.01 -2.85
N VAL A 51 7.42 -0.91 -2.31
CA VAL A 51 6.18 -0.57 -1.60
C VAL A 51 6.45 -0.61 -0.11
N THR A 52 6.11 0.47 0.60
CA THR A 52 6.25 0.60 2.05
C THR A 52 4.90 0.95 2.67
N MET A 53 4.42 0.13 3.60
CA MET A 53 3.22 0.43 4.39
C MET A 53 3.61 0.81 5.81
N LYS A 54 2.93 1.82 6.37
CA LYS A 54 3.10 2.30 7.74
C LYS A 54 1.72 2.51 8.35
N ALA A 55 1.58 2.20 9.64
CA ALA A 55 0.35 2.40 10.37
C ALA A 55 0.64 2.75 11.84
N TRP A 56 -0.24 3.55 12.44
CA TRP A 56 -0.18 3.89 13.85
C TRP A 56 -1.55 4.31 14.37
N ALA A 57 -1.73 4.20 15.69
CA ALA A 57 -2.78 4.89 16.42
C ALA A 57 -2.17 6.08 17.16
N GLU A 58 -2.93 7.17 17.30
CA GLU A 58 -2.49 8.37 17.99
C GLU A 58 -3.62 8.91 18.89
N LYS A 59 -3.26 9.27 20.13
CA LYS A 59 -4.17 9.90 21.09
C LYS A 59 -3.39 10.81 22.02
N ASP A 60 -3.88 12.03 22.23
CA ASP A 60 -3.29 13.02 23.16
C ASP A 60 -1.78 13.24 22.93
N GLY A 61 -1.34 13.24 21.67
CA GLY A 61 0.06 13.40 21.27
C GLY A 61 0.94 12.15 21.46
N VAL A 62 0.39 11.05 21.97
CA VAL A 62 1.09 9.76 22.10
C VAL A 62 0.78 8.89 20.88
N ARG A 63 1.83 8.39 20.23
CA ARG A 63 1.74 7.51 19.05
C ARG A 63 2.20 6.09 19.38
N VAL A 64 1.41 5.11 18.96
CA VAL A 64 1.77 3.67 18.97
C VAL A 64 1.77 3.17 17.54
N GLY A 65 2.95 2.82 17.02
CA GLY A 65 3.14 2.44 15.62
C GLY A 65 3.40 0.94 15.42
N PHE A 66 3.11 0.46 14.21
CA PHE A 66 3.43 -0.90 13.76
C PHE A 66 4.85 -1.04 13.18
N GLY A 67 5.59 0.07 13.05
CA GLY A 67 6.82 0.12 12.28
C GLY A 67 6.54 0.21 10.77
N GLU A 68 7.41 -0.38 9.96
CA GLU A 68 7.30 -0.41 8.50
C GLU A 68 7.29 -1.85 8.01
N VAL A 69 6.47 -2.12 6.99
CA VAL A 69 6.60 -3.31 6.15
C VAL A 69 6.92 -2.86 4.74
N SER A 70 8.05 -3.34 4.22
CA SER A 70 8.58 -2.93 2.92
C SER A 70 8.97 -4.13 2.06
N GLY A 71 8.72 -4.03 0.76
CA GLY A 71 9.15 -5.02 -0.22
C GLY A 71 9.54 -4.35 -1.54
N LYS A 72 10.68 -4.76 -2.09
CA LYS A 72 11.16 -4.34 -3.42
C LYS A 72 10.84 -5.42 -4.44
N ILE A 73 10.24 -5.03 -5.57
CA ILE A 73 10.02 -5.94 -6.70
C ILE A 73 11.33 -6.10 -7.47
N ILE A 74 11.71 -7.34 -7.74
CA ILE A 74 12.85 -7.69 -8.59
C ILE A 74 12.35 -8.19 -9.95
N PRO A 75 13.11 -7.99 -11.02
CA PRO A 75 12.76 -8.52 -12.34
C PRO A 75 12.50 -10.02 -12.33
N ALA A 76 11.59 -10.46 -13.19
CA ALA A 76 11.37 -11.88 -13.45
C ALA A 76 12.62 -12.55 -14.08
N ILE A 77 12.73 -13.87 -13.89
CA ILE A 77 13.81 -14.72 -14.44
C ILE A 77 13.36 -15.32 -15.78
#